data_AF-A0A2M8FGQ0-F1
#
_entry.id   AF-A0A2M8FGQ0-F1
#
_cell.length_a   1.000
_cell.length_b   1.000
_cell.length_c   1.000
_cell.angle_alpha   90.00
_cell.angle_beta   90.00
_cell.angle_gamma   90.00
#
_symmetry.space_group_name_H-M   'P 1'
#
loop_
_entity.id
_entity.type
_entity.pdbx_description
1 polymer ?
#
loop_
_entity_poly.entity_id
_entity_poly.type
_entity_poly.pdbx_seq_one_letter_code
_entity_poly.pdbx_strand_id
1 'polypeptide(L)' 'NKNGKDWYLIKDSGAGAYNVDDKGYYYYSEDYVKLKIVDFCVHKDMVEDILKKFDK' A
#
# COMPACT_ATOMS: atom_id res chain seq x y z
N ASN A 1 14.23 -6.00 3.65
CA ASN A 1 14.86 -4.70 3.34
C ASN A 1 16.28 -4.61 3.83
N LYS A 2 17.24 -4.28 2.96
CA LYS A 2 18.66 -4.13 3.32
C LYS A 2 18.94 -2.88 4.17
N ASN A 3 18.04 -1.88 4.16
CA ASN A 3 18.22 -0.59 4.84
C ASN A 3 17.11 -0.27 5.85
N GLY A 4 16.30 -1.27 6.25
CA GLY A 4 15.17 -1.05 7.17
C GLY A 4 14.03 -0.19 6.62
N LYS A 5 13.99 0.10 5.31
CA LYS A 5 12.91 0.86 4.65
C LYS A 5 12.06 -0.05 3.80
N ASP A 6 10.74 0.01 4.01
CA ASP A 6 9.75 -0.69 3.19
C ASP A 6 9.37 0.11 1.93
N TRP A 7 9.17 -0.64 0.84
CA TRP A 7 8.67 -0.14 -0.44
C TRP A 7 7.52 -1.02 -0.90
N TYR A 8 6.47 -0.38 -1.41
CA TYR A 8 5.24 -1.02 -1.85
C TYR A 8 5.07 -0.85 -3.35
N LEU A 9 4.79 -1.95 -4.04
CA LEU A 9 4.46 -1.95 -5.46
C LEU A 9 2.98 -1.63 -5.64
N ILE A 10 2.67 -0.57 -6.38
CA ILE A 10 1.32 -0.11 -6.65
C ILE A 10 1.06 -0.22 -8.15
N LYS A 11 -0.01 -0.91 -8.53
CA LYS A 11 -0.47 -0.92 -9.92
C LYS A 11 -1.37 0.27 -10.17
N ASP A 12 -1.09 1.02 -11.22
CA ASP A 12 -1.91 2.13 -11.70
C ASP A 12 -2.63 1.75 -13.00
N SER A 13 -3.89 2.17 -13.15
CA SER A 13 -4.69 1.96 -14.36
C SER A 13 -4.55 3.08 -15.39
N GLY A 14 -3.82 4.16 -15.07
CA GLY A 14 -3.59 5.30 -15.96
C GLY A 14 -2.53 5.09 -17.05
N ALA A 15 -1.98 3.87 -17.18
CA ALA A 15 -0.82 3.55 -18.04
C ALA A 15 0.43 4.39 -17.74
N GLY A 16 0.45 5.11 -16.62
CA GLY A 16 1.53 5.99 -16.21
C GLY A 16 2.57 5.25 -15.39
N ALA A 17 3.82 5.37 -15.79
CA ALA A 17 4.98 5.30 -14.92
C ALA A 17 6.03 6.23 -15.55
N TYR A 18 6.20 7.42 -14.99
CA TYR A 18 7.00 8.47 -15.63
C TYR A 18 8.50 8.37 -15.31
N ASN A 19 8.88 7.54 -14.34
CA ASN A 19 10.21 7.51 -13.75
C ASN A 19 10.77 6.10 -13.46
N VAL A 20 10.11 5.04 -13.95
CA VAL A 20 10.56 3.64 -13.80
C VAL A 20 10.29 2.86 -15.09
N ASP A 21 11.07 1.81 -15.33
CA ASP A 21 10.93 0.95 -16.52
C ASP A 21 9.61 0.16 -16.51
N ASP A 22 9.10 -0.19 -15.32
CA ASP A 22 7.87 -0.96 -15.11
C ASP A 22 6.62 -0.09 -15.34
N LYS A 23 6.19 0.02 -16.60
CA LYS A 23 5.02 0.82 -16.98
C LYS A 23 3.74 0.33 -16.30
N GLY A 24 2.95 1.29 -15.79
CA GLY A 24 1.72 1.01 -15.05
C GLY A 24 1.93 0.58 -13.59
N TYR A 25 3.17 0.68 -13.09
CA TYR A 25 3.50 0.45 -11.69
C TYR A 25 4.26 1.61 -11.07
N TYR A 26 4.06 1.80 -9.77
CA TYR A 26 4.78 2.75 -8.93
C TYR A 26 5.38 2.03 -7.73
N TYR A 27 6.49 2.56 -7.25
CA TYR A 27 7.10 2.13 -5.99
C TYR A 27 6.91 3.25 -4.97
N TYR A 28 6.06 2.99 -3.97
CA TYR A 28 5.83 3.95 -2.88
C TYR A 28 6.68 3.59 -1.68
N SER A 29 7.36 4.60 -1.13
CA SER A 29 8.04 4.44 0.15
C SER A 29 7.01 4.31 1.28
N GLU A 30 7.40 3.62 2.34
CA GLU A 30 6.61 3.52 3.57
C GLU A 30 6.12 4.87 4.10
N ASP A 31 6.97 5.90 4.10
CA ASP A 31 6.62 7.25 4.56
C ASP A 31 5.52 7.88 3.69
N TYR A 32 5.57 7.66 2.37
CA TYR A 32 4.54 8.14 1.46
C TYR A 32 3.21 7.42 1.71
N VAL A 33 3.24 6.09 1.90
CA VAL A 33 2.03 5.32 2.20
C VAL A 33 1.36 5.80 3.48
N LYS A 34 2.14 5.99 4.55
CA LYS A 34 1.64 6.49 5.84
C LYS A 34 1.06 7.91 5.76
N LEU A 35 1.63 8.78 4.92
CA LEU A 35 1.25 10.18 4.85
C LEU A 35 0.12 10.46 3.85
N LYS A 36 0.04 9.71 2.75
CA LYS A 36 -0.76 10.08 1.56
C LYS A 36 -1.87 9.12 1.20
N ILE A 37 -1.90 7.90 1.74
CA ILE A 37 -3.00 6.96 1.49
C ILE A 37 -4.11 7.21 2.51
N VAL A 38 -5.33 7.44 2.02
CA VAL A 38 -6.47 7.85 2.84
C VAL A 38 -7.31 6.66 3.27
N ASP A 39 -7.56 5.74 2.34
CA ASP A 39 -8.31 4.52 2.58
C ASP A 39 -7.69 3.36 1.82
N PHE A 40 -8.08 2.14 2.21
CA PHE A 40 -7.77 0.92 1.49
C PHE A 40 -8.85 -0.11 1.78
N CYS A 41 -9.07 -1.00 0.82
CA CYS A 41 -9.95 -2.14 0.98
C CYS A 41 -9.11 -3.40 1.16
N VAL A 42 -9.53 -4.24 2.09
CA VAL A 42 -8.86 -5.49 2.44
C VAL A 42 -9.90 -6.55 2.77
N HIS A 43 -9.57 -7.82 2.53
CA HIS A 43 -10.44 -8.92 2.94
C HIS A 43 -10.63 -8.92 4.46
N LYS A 44 -11.87 -9.12 4.94
CA LYS A 44 -12.22 -9.03 6.37
C LYS A 44 -11.38 -9.94 7.27
N ASP A 45 -11.01 -11.11 6.76
CA ASP A 45 -10.23 -12.11 7.50
C ASP A 45 -8.84 -11.58 7.91
N MET A 46 -8.27 -10.63 7.15
CA MET A 46 -6.97 -10.03 7.47
C MET A 46 -7.00 -9.09 8.67
N VAL A 47 -8.19 -8.68 9.11
CA VAL A 47 -8.38 -7.73 10.22
C VAL A 47 -9.25 -8.31 11.33
N GLU A 48 -9.50 -9.62 11.35
CA GLU A 48 -10.33 -10.29 12.36
C GLU A 48 -9.93 -9.93 13.79
N ASP A 49 -8.64 -9.97 14.12
CA ASP A 49 -8.14 -9.66 15.47
C ASP A 49 -8.28 -8.19 15.84
N ILE A 50 -8.36 -7.31 14.84
CA ILE A 50 -8.65 -5.89 15.05
C ILE A 50 -10.14 -5.73 15.30
N LEU A 51 -10.99 -6.37 14.49
CA LEU A 51 -12.45 -6.28 14.59
C LEU A 51 -12.97 -6.82 15.93
N LYS A 52 -12.38 -7.91 16.46
CA LYS A 52 -12.71 -8.44 17.80
C LYS A 52 -12.61 -7.41 18.92
N LYS A 53 -11.82 -6.35 18.77
CA LYS A 53 -11.69 -5.26 19.76
C LYS A 53 -12.90 -4.32 19.80
N PHE A 54 -13.75 -4.39 18.79
CA PHE A 54 -14.89 -3.50 18.59
C PHE A 54 -16.24 -4.23 18.67
N ASP A 55 -16.24 -5.55 18.87
CA ASP A 55 -17.46 -6.29 19.22
C ASP A 55 -17.94 -5.88 20.62
N LYS A 56 -19.23 -5.53 20.72
CA LYS A 56 -19.90 -5.12 21.96
C LYS A 56 -20.30 -6.32 22.81
#